data_AF-A0A3B8J1V5-F1
#
_entry.id   AF-A0A3B8J1V5-F1
#
_cell.length_a   1.000
_cell.length_b   1.000
_cell.length_c   1.000
_cell.angle_alpha   90.00
_cell.angle_beta   90.00
_cell.angle_gamma   90.00
#
_symmetry.space_group_name_H-M   'P 1'
#
loop_
_entity.id
_entity.type
_entity.pdbx_description
1 polymer ?
#
loop_
_entity_poly.entity_id
_entity_poly.type
_entity_poly.pdbx_seq_one_letter_code
_entity_poly.pdbx_strand_id
1 'polypeptide(L)'
;YALPHATIHQHPAGGGTKGYTEDVRIATREQERVQTQLFHIMGKNTGHDWQEIEAFFQRDRFMNALEAKEYGLVDEVLGDTSGLVKLENHEPDVSFYHGK
;
A
#
# COMPACT_ATOMS: atom_id res chain seq x y z
N TYR A 1 14.50 1.32 2.80
CA TYR A 1 15.21 1.92 1.63
C TYR A 1 14.59 1.48 0.30
N ALA A 2 14.62 2.34 -0.73
CA ALA A 2 14.23 2.02 -2.12
C ALA A 2 15.11 2.75 -3.15
N LEU A 3 15.15 2.28 -4.39
CA LEU A 3 15.74 3.02 -5.53
C LEU A 3 14.72 4.00 -6.14
N PRO A 4 15.15 5.04 -6.88
CA PRO A 4 14.28 6.16 -7.24
C PRO A 4 13.07 5.73 -8.06
N HIS A 5 13.26 4.85 -9.04
CA HIS A 5 12.18 4.39 -9.93
C HIS A 5 11.49 3.10 -9.48
N ALA A 6 11.60 2.75 -8.20
CA ALA A 6 10.83 1.63 -7.65
C ALA A 6 9.35 1.98 -7.55
N THR A 7 8.49 1.01 -7.89
CA THR A 7 7.05 1.07 -7.61
C THR A 7 6.75 0.24 -6.38
N ILE A 8 6.14 0.87 -5.38
CA ILE A 8 5.62 0.18 -4.21
C ILE A 8 4.14 -0.03 -4.46
N HIS A 9 3.74 -1.31 -4.48
CA HIS A 9 2.35 -1.70 -4.68
C HIS A 9 1.85 -2.43 -3.45
N GLN A 10 0.67 -2.03 -3.00
CA GLN A 10 -0.08 -2.71 -1.95
C GLN A 10 -1.45 -3.09 -2.51
N HIS A 11 -1.91 -4.29 -2.16
CA HIS A 11 -3.28 -4.73 -2.39
C HIS A 11 -3.87 -5.42 -1.13
N PRO A 12 -5.21 -5.45 -0.98
CA PRO A 12 -5.87 -6.22 0.07
C PRO A 12 -5.59 -7.73 -0.04
N ALA A 13 -5.79 -8.48 1.05
CA ALA A 13 -5.63 -9.93 1.03
C ALA A 13 -6.62 -10.56 0.03
N GLY A 14 -6.09 -11.17 -1.02
CA GLY A 14 -6.88 -11.87 -2.03
C GLY A 14 -7.25 -13.29 -1.56
N GLY A 15 -8.46 -13.73 -1.90
CA GLY A 15 -8.95 -15.06 -1.55
C GLY A 15 -10.26 -15.37 -2.24
N GLY A 16 -10.62 -16.66 -2.24
CA GLY A 16 -11.88 -17.14 -2.80
C GLY A 16 -12.20 -18.50 -2.22
N THR A 17 -13.49 -18.71 -1.90
CA THR A 17 -13.98 -19.97 -1.31
C THR A 17 -15.29 -20.38 -1.98
N LYS A 18 -15.55 -21.68 -2.00
CA LYS A 18 -16.76 -22.32 -2.56
C LYS A 18 -17.06 -23.56 -1.72
N GLY A 19 -18.34 -23.91 -1.57
CA GLY A 19 -18.74 -25.08 -0.78
C GLY A 19 -20.07 -24.86 -0.08
N TYR A 20 -20.31 -25.60 1.00
CA TYR A 20 -21.47 -25.38 1.85
C TYR A 20 -21.38 -24.03 2.56
N THR A 21 -22.52 -23.52 3.03
CA THR A 21 -22.62 -22.21 3.67
C THR A 21 -21.65 -22.03 4.84
N GLU A 22 -21.49 -23.05 5.69
CA GLU A 22 -20.60 -22.96 6.84
C GLU A 22 -19.12 -23.00 6.45
N ASP A 23 -18.74 -23.78 5.43
CA ASP A 23 -17.37 -23.78 4.93
C ASP A 23 -16.98 -22.41 4.34
N VAL A 24 -17.90 -21.80 3.57
CA VAL A 24 -17.73 -20.44 3.06
C VAL A 24 -17.58 -19.44 4.21
N ARG A 25 -18.42 -19.54 5.24
CA ARG A 25 -18.36 -18.66 6.41
C ARG A 25 -17.03 -18.76 7.16
N ILE A 26 -16.53 -19.98 7.39
CA ILE A 26 -15.24 -20.22 8.06
C ILE A 26 -14.10 -19.62 7.25
N ALA A 27 -14.09 -19.85 5.93
CA ALA A 27 -13.05 -19.32 5.05
C ALA A 27 -13.06 -17.78 4.99
N THR A 28 -14.23 -17.14 4.88
CA THR A 28 -14.33 -15.67 4.91
C THR A 28 -13.80 -15.10 6.22
N ARG A 29 -14.15 -15.70 7.37
CA ARG A 29 -13.68 -15.25 8.68
C ARG A 29 -12.17 -15.37 8.83
N GLU A 30 -11.56 -16.42 8.29
CA GLU A 30 -10.10 -16.58 8.29
C GLU A 30 -9.43 -15.55 7.38
N GLN A 31 -10.03 -15.24 6.22
CA GLN A 31 -9.53 -14.19 5.33
C GLN A 31 -9.57 -12.82 6.01
N GLU A 32 -10.67 -12.48 6.70
CA GLU A 32 -10.78 -11.27 7.51
C GLU A 32 -9.68 -11.23 8.59
N ARG A 33 -9.49 -12.33 9.33
CA ARG A 33 -8.45 -12.44 10.37
C ARG A 33 -7.04 -12.15 9.81
N VAL A 34 -6.70 -12.76 8.67
CA VAL A 34 -5.38 -12.57 8.02
C VAL A 34 -5.22 -11.13 7.55
N GLN A 35 -6.25 -10.56 6.92
CA GLN A 35 -6.22 -9.19 6.44
C GLN A 35 -6.03 -8.17 7.58
N THR A 36 -6.83 -8.27 8.64
CA THR A 36 -6.70 -7.39 9.82
C THR A 36 -5.33 -7.53 10.48
N GLN A 37 -4.79 -8.76 10.56
CA GLN A 37 -3.45 -8.99 11.09
C GLN A 37 -2.36 -8.27 10.26
N LEU A 38 -2.46 -8.30 8.93
CA LEU A 38 -1.54 -7.57 8.05
C LEU A 38 -1.64 -6.07 8.26
N PHE A 39 -2.86 -5.53 8.43
CA PHE A 39 -3.06 -4.10 8.67
C PHE A 39 -2.43 -3.65 9.99
N HIS A 40 -2.56 -4.43 11.07
CA HIS A 40 -1.86 -4.15 12.33
C HIS A 40 -0.34 -4.16 12.18
N ILE A 41 0.21 -5.13 11.44
CA ILE A 41 1.66 -5.21 11.19
C ILE A 41 2.12 -3.99 10.41
N MET A 42 1.40 -3.62 9.36
CA MET A 42 1.72 -2.43 8.56
C MET A 42 1.67 -1.16 9.41
N GLY A 43 0.56 -0.91 10.12
CA GLY A 43 0.39 0.30 10.93
C GLY A 43 1.52 0.49 11.95
N LYS A 44 1.90 -0.60 12.65
CA LYS A 44 3.03 -0.60 13.57
C LYS A 44 4.35 -0.19 12.93
N ASN A 45 4.61 -0.57 11.68
CA ASN A 45 5.88 -0.32 11.00
C ASN A 45 5.89 0.98 10.16
N THR A 46 4.73 1.52 9.82
CA THR A 46 4.60 2.77 9.05
C THR A 46 4.25 3.98 9.92
N GLY A 47 3.90 3.77 11.19
CA GLY A 47 3.50 4.85 12.10
C GLY A 47 2.03 5.26 11.98
N HIS A 48 1.18 4.42 11.37
CA HIS A 48 -0.25 4.66 11.18
C HIS A 48 -1.08 3.75 12.08
N ASP A 49 -2.33 4.13 12.35
CA ASP A 49 -3.30 3.23 12.98
C ASP A 49 -3.78 2.16 12.00
N TRP A 50 -4.19 0.98 12.49
CA TRP A 50 -4.54 -0.12 11.58
C TRP A 50 -5.81 0.17 10.77
N GLN A 51 -6.74 0.99 11.29
CA GLN A 51 -7.93 1.44 10.58
C GLN A 51 -7.57 2.41 9.44
N GLU A 52 -6.51 3.22 9.60
CA GLU A 52 -6.03 4.09 8.53
C GLU A 52 -5.42 3.27 7.40
N ILE A 53 -4.62 2.25 7.74
CA ILE A 53 -4.11 1.28 6.77
C ILE A 53 -5.26 0.58 6.06
N GLU A 54 -6.25 0.07 6.80
CA GLU A 54 -7.43 -0.58 6.23
C GLU A 54 -8.13 0.32 5.22
N ALA A 55 -8.49 1.55 5.61
CA ALA A 55 -9.19 2.50 4.74
C ALA A 55 -8.35 2.89 3.50
N PHE A 56 -7.05 3.05 3.67
CA PHE A 56 -6.15 3.44 2.58
C PHE A 56 -5.95 2.30 1.57
N PHE A 57 -5.93 1.05 2.03
CA PHE A 57 -5.53 -0.13 1.25
C PHE A 57 -6.66 -1.14 0.98
N GLN A 58 -7.92 -0.67 0.94
CA GLN A 58 -9.06 -1.51 0.53
C GLN A 58 -9.03 -1.91 -0.95
N ARG A 59 -8.21 -1.23 -1.75
CA ARG A 59 -7.97 -1.45 -3.18
C ARG A 59 -6.49 -1.31 -3.47
N ASP A 60 -6.11 -1.76 -4.66
CA ASP A 60 -4.77 -1.61 -5.19
C ASP A 60 -4.33 -0.14 -5.10
N ARG A 61 -3.18 0.07 -4.48
CA ARG A 61 -2.50 1.36 -4.44
C ARG A 61 -1.07 1.21 -4.89
N PHE A 62 -0.72 2.07 -5.83
CA PHE A 62 0.62 2.20 -6.35
C PHE A 62 1.18 3.53 -5.85
N MET A 63 2.42 3.48 -5.40
CA MET A 63 3.20 4.62 -4.95
C MET A 63 4.54 4.59 -5.65
N ASN A 64 5.04 5.75 -6.07
CA ASN A 64 6.46 5.89 -6.39
C ASN A 64 7.30 5.82 -5.10
N ALA A 65 8.62 5.74 -5.23
CA ALA A 65 9.53 5.61 -4.10
C ALA A 65 9.42 6.77 -3.08
N LEU A 66 9.10 7.99 -3.52
CA LEU A 66 8.96 9.15 -2.63
C LEU A 66 7.62 9.15 -1.88
N GLU A 67 6.52 8.81 -2.55
CA GLU A 67 5.21 8.62 -1.91
C GLU A 67 5.27 7.49 -0.88
N ALA A 68 5.95 6.39 -1.19
CA ALA A 68 6.14 5.29 -0.25
C ALA A 68 7.00 5.70 0.96
N LYS A 69 7.96 6.61 0.76
CA LYS A 69 8.74 7.19 1.85
C LYS A 69 7.90 8.12 2.72
N GLU A 70 7.13 9.01 2.09
CA GLU A 70 6.20 9.92 2.79
C GLU A 70 5.16 9.13 3.61
N TYR A 71 4.66 8.04 3.05
CA TYR A 71 3.72 7.15 3.74
C TYR A 71 4.37 6.30 4.85
N GLY A 72 5.71 6.23 4.94
CA GLY A 72 6.41 5.46 5.96
C GLY A 72 6.65 3.98 5.62
N LEU A 73 6.43 3.55 4.38
CA LEU A 73 6.77 2.20 3.89
C LEU A 73 8.26 2.07 3.52
N VAL A 74 8.93 3.20 3.29
CA VAL A 74 10.34 3.28 2.91
C VAL A 74 11.03 4.33 3.78
N ASP A 75 12.17 3.99 4.37
CA ASP A 75 12.92 4.95 5.20
C ASP A 75 13.58 6.06 4.36
N GLU A 76 14.21 5.67 3.24
CA GLU A 76 14.97 6.57 2.38
C GLU A 76 15.02 6.06 0.93
N VAL A 77 15.06 7.01 -0.01
CA VAL A 77 15.22 6.74 -1.45
C VAL A 77 16.67 7.05 -1.84
N LEU A 78 17.35 6.06 -2.42
CA LEU A 78 18.78 6.14 -2.74
C LEU A 78 18.99 6.48 -4.21
N GLY A 79 19.51 7.67 -4.51
CA GLY A 79 19.86 8.09 -5.87
C GLY A 79 19.14 9.37 -6.30
N ASP A 80 19.27 9.71 -7.58
CA ASP A 80 18.64 10.90 -8.14
C ASP A 80 17.13 10.69 -8.34
N THR A 81 16.33 11.57 -7.74
CA THR A 81 14.87 11.56 -7.82
C THR A 81 14.33 12.60 -8.81
N SER A 82 15.18 13.35 -9.51
CA SER A 82 14.79 14.43 -10.41
C SER A 82 13.84 13.99 -11.53
N GLY A 83 13.99 12.74 -12.00
CA GLY A 83 13.17 12.14 -13.04
C GLY A 83 11.88 11.48 -12.56
N LEU A 84 11.54 11.57 -11.27
CA LEU A 84 10.29 11.00 -10.76
C LEU A 84 9.08 11.85 -11.16
N VAL A 85 8.00 11.18 -11.52
CA VAL A 85 6.71 11.78 -11.85
C VAL A 85 5.78 11.64 -10.65
N LYS A 86 5.12 12.75 -10.29
CA LYS A 86 3.97 12.77 -9.40
C LYS A 86 2.71 12.99 -10.24
N LEU A 87 1.66 12.23 -9.95
CA LEU A 87 0.34 12.39 -10.55
C LEU A 87 -0.60 13.05 -9.54
N GLU A 88 -1.07 14.25 -9.84
CA GLU A 88 -2.09 14.93 -9.04
C GLU A 88 -3.44 14.89 -9.81
N ASN A 89 -4.44 14.18 -9.28
CA ASN A 89 -5.85 14.12 -9.73
C ASN A 89 -6.24 13.06 -10.80
N HIS A 90 -7.55 13.02 -11.12
CA HIS A 90 -8.18 12.11 -12.11
C HIS A 90 -7.73 12.36 -13.56
N GLU A 91 -7.15 13.52 -13.85
CA GLU A 91 -6.37 13.78 -15.07
C GLU A 91 -4.90 13.88 -14.66
N PRO A 92 -3.96 13.32 -15.44
CA PRO A 92 -2.56 13.27 -15.05
C PRO A 92 -1.94 14.67 -15.13
N ASP A 93 -1.96 15.41 -14.02
CA ASP A 93 -1.03 16.52 -13.83
C ASP A 93 0.34 15.93 -13.48
N VAL A 94 1.27 16.04 -14.44
CA VAL A 94 2.61 15.48 -14.36
C VAL A 94 3.55 16.55 -13.87
N SER A 95 3.99 16.42 -12.62
CA SER A 95 5.06 17.22 -12.06
C SER A 95 6.30 16.36 -11.79
N PHE A 96 7.47 16.98 -11.95
CA PHE A 96 8.75 16.37 -11.60
C PHE A 96 9.16 16.77 -10.19
N TYR A 97 9.72 15.82 -9.45
CA TYR A 97 10.34 16.13 -8.17
C TYR A 97 11.62 16.91 -8.41
N HIS A 98 11.70 18.13 -7.89
CA HIS A 98 12.92 18.94 -7.98
C HIS A 98 13.80 18.58 -6.78
N GLY A 99 14.97 17.97 -7.02
CA GLY A 99 15.97 17.72 -5.99
C GLY A 99 16.46 19.03 -5.35
N LYS A 100 16.81 18.98 -4.06
CA LYS A 100 17.62 20.04 -3.44
C LYS A 100 19.07 19.95 -3.91
#